data_AF-A0A7Y4T2T9-F1
#
_entry.id   AF-A0A7Y4T2T9-F1
#
_cell.length_a   1.000
_cell.length_b   1.000
_cell.length_c   1.000
_cell.angle_alpha   90.00
_cell.angle_beta   90.00
_cell.angle_gamma   90.00
#
_symmetry.space_group_name_H-M   'P 1'
#
loop_
_entity.id
_entity.type
_entity.pdbx_description
1 polymer ?
#
loop_
_entity_poly.entity_id
_entity_poly.type
_entity_poly.pdbx_seq_one_letter_code
_entity_poly.pdbx_strand_id
1 'polypeptide(L)'
;MSFYNQTGFRAGTSHPFFFYDLAKEKITSLKIFPVIAMDRTYLKYLQYNKLQTLQDFSQLISEVKKFGGHTHVIWHNSSFDFQGEWIGYEGVFDEII
;
A
#
# COMPACT_ATOMS: atom_id res chain seq x y z
N MET A 1 -1.78 7.65 -5.45
CA MET A 1 -0.95 8.54 -4.59
C MET A 1 -0.50 7.73 -3.39
N SER A 2 0.81 7.54 -3.22
CA SER A 2 1.42 6.70 -2.18
C SER A 2 2.84 7.15 -1.84
N PHE A 3 3.39 6.61 -0.76
CA PHE A 3 4.81 6.64 -0.47
C PHE A 3 5.52 5.45 -1.13
N TYR A 4 6.80 5.61 -1.44
CA TYR A 4 7.62 4.53 -2.02
C TYR A 4 8.45 3.78 -0.96
N ASN A 5 8.71 4.39 0.19
CA ASN A 5 9.65 3.93 1.23
C ASN A 5 9.03 3.75 2.62
N GLN A 6 7.73 4.01 2.78
CA GLN A 6 6.99 3.82 4.02
C GLN A 6 5.55 3.42 3.74
N THR A 7 4.87 2.86 4.73
CA THR A 7 3.45 2.50 4.66
C THR A 7 2.56 3.68 5.09
N GLY A 8 1.27 3.58 4.78
CA GLY A 8 0.26 4.58 5.12
C GLY A 8 -0.13 5.50 3.94
N PHE A 9 -1.00 6.46 4.24
CA PHE A 9 -1.63 7.30 3.23
C PHE A 9 -0.90 8.62 3.03
N ARG A 10 -0.25 8.79 1.88
CA ARG A 10 0.38 10.06 1.49
C ARG A 10 -0.61 11.23 1.41
N ALA A 11 -1.87 10.93 1.10
CA ALA A 11 -2.95 11.91 1.09
C ALA A 11 -3.55 12.19 2.49
N GLY A 12 -3.09 11.51 3.54
CA GLY A 12 -3.68 11.57 4.87
C GLY A 12 -5.07 10.92 4.98
N THR A 13 -5.53 10.21 3.95
CA THR A 13 -6.87 9.60 3.92
C THR A 13 -6.86 8.24 3.21
N SER A 14 -7.68 7.33 3.72
CA SER A 14 -8.03 6.03 3.14
C SER A 14 -9.22 6.10 2.16
N HIS A 15 -9.87 7.26 2.06
CA HIS A 15 -11.05 7.44 1.23
C HIS A 15 -10.68 8.00 -0.15
N PRO A 16 -11.28 7.49 -1.22
CA PRO A 16 -11.11 8.06 -2.55
C PRO A 16 -11.59 9.51 -2.60
N PHE A 17 -10.88 10.36 -3.34
CA PHE A 17 -11.20 11.79 -3.47
C PHE A 17 -10.92 12.26 -4.90
N PHE A 18 -11.53 13.37 -5.30
CA PHE A 18 -11.26 13.97 -6.62
C PHE A 18 -10.01 14.85 -6.56
N PHE A 19 -9.17 14.74 -7.58
CA PHE A 19 -7.95 15.54 -7.67
C PHE A 19 -8.28 17.02 -7.80
N TYR A 20 -7.61 17.84 -6.99
CA TYR A 20 -7.71 19.30 -7.02
C TYR A 20 -6.55 19.88 -7.84
N ASP A 21 -6.88 20.56 -8.93
CA ASP A 21 -5.92 21.29 -9.76
C ASP A 21 -5.68 22.67 -9.13
N LEU A 22 -4.58 22.81 -8.39
CA LEU A 22 -4.19 24.05 -7.70
C LEU A 22 -4.00 25.20 -8.70
N ALA A 23 -3.45 24.95 -9.89
CA ALA A 23 -3.19 26.02 -10.86
C ALA A 23 -4.47 26.63 -11.43
N LYS A 24 -5.55 25.85 -11.46
CA LYS A 24 -6.87 26.28 -11.96
C LYS A 24 -7.90 26.49 -10.86
N GLU A 25 -7.51 26.33 -9.59
CA GLU A 25 -8.38 26.41 -8.41
C GLU A 25 -9.70 25.64 -8.59
N LYS A 26 -9.61 24.37 -9.02
CA LYS A 26 -10.80 23.57 -9.28
C LYS A 26 -10.63 22.08 -8.99
N ILE A 27 -11.72 21.46 -8.57
CA ILE A 27 -11.86 20.00 -8.50
C ILE A 27 -12.02 19.45 -9.92
N THR A 28 -11.29 18.39 -10.25
CA THR A 28 -11.37 17.69 -11.54
C THR A 28 -12.27 16.45 -11.47
N SER A 29 -12.61 15.86 -12.60
CA SER A 29 -13.33 14.57 -12.66
C SER A 29 -12.42 13.35 -12.38
N LEU A 30 -11.11 13.55 -12.21
CA LEU A 30 -10.16 12.48 -11.91
C LEU A 30 -10.30 12.07 -10.44
N LYS A 31 -10.74 10.83 -10.20
CA LYS A 31 -10.84 10.25 -8.85
C LYS A 31 -9.57 9.48 -8.50
N ILE A 32 -8.95 9.84 -7.38
CA ILE A 32 -7.76 9.19 -6.83
C ILE A 32 -8.18 8.16 -5.79
N PHE A 33 -7.65 6.95 -5.94
CA PHE A 33 -7.72 5.90 -4.94
C PHE A 33 -6.36 5.81 -4.23
N PRO A 34 -6.29 6.13 -2.93
CA PRO A 34 -5.03 6.05 -2.17
C PRO A 34 -4.52 4.62 -2.08
N VAL A 35 -3.20 4.45 -2.27
CA VAL A 35 -2.51 3.18 -2.06
C VAL A 35 -1.78 3.26 -0.72
N ILE A 36 -2.02 2.28 0.15
CA ILE A 36 -1.54 2.27 1.53
C ILE A 36 -0.15 1.65 1.67
N ALA A 37 0.18 0.68 0.81
CA ALA A 37 1.44 -0.04 0.90
C ALA A 37 1.79 -0.72 -0.44
N MET A 38 3.05 -1.16 -0.52
CA MET A 38 3.63 -1.84 -1.66
C MET A 38 4.61 -2.90 -1.16
N ASP A 39 4.65 -4.07 -1.79
CA ASP A 39 5.63 -5.14 -1.51
C ASP A 39 7.08 -4.66 -1.39
N ARG A 40 7.54 -3.82 -2.32
CA ARG A 40 8.90 -3.23 -2.31
C ARG A 40 9.14 -2.31 -1.12
N THR A 41 8.11 -1.62 -0.62
CA THR A 41 8.23 -0.78 0.57
C THR A 41 8.72 -1.61 1.75
N TYR A 42 8.08 -2.76 1.96
CA TYR A 42 8.43 -3.67 3.04
C TYR A 42 9.81 -4.30 2.83
N LEU A 43 10.04 -4.91 1.68
CA LEU A 43 11.27 -5.66 1.44
C LEU A 43 12.51 -4.76 1.31
N LYS A 44 12.45 -3.75 0.44
CA LYS A 44 13.63 -2.98 0.04
C LYS A 44 13.94 -1.82 0.98
N TYR A 45 12.91 -1.14 1.48
CA TYR A 45 13.09 0.10 2.23
C TYR A 45 12.98 -0.11 3.75
N LEU A 46 11.93 -0.81 4.19
CA LEU A 46 11.75 -1.13 5.60
C LEU A 46 12.57 -2.36 6.04
N GLN A 47 13.00 -3.19 5.09
CA GLN A 47 13.74 -4.43 5.30
C GLN A 47 13.01 -5.41 6.23
N TYR A 48 11.69 -5.47 6.10
CA TYR A 48 10.84 -6.36 6.89
C TYR A 48 10.93 -7.78 6.35
N ASN A 49 10.94 -8.75 7.27
CA ASN A 49 10.70 -10.15 6.93
C ASN A 49 9.20 -10.41 6.72
N LYS A 50 8.86 -11.64 6.30
CA LYS A 50 7.48 -12.10 6.09
C LYS A 50 6.57 -11.83 7.30
N LEU A 51 6.99 -12.20 8.51
CA LEU A 51 6.15 -12.04 9.71
C LEU A 51 5.87 -10.57 10.03
N GLN A 52 6.90 -9.71 9.97
CA GLN A 52 6.77 -8.27 10.20
C GLN A 52 5.85 -7.62 9.16
N THR A 53 5.97 -8.04 7.90
CA THR A 53 5.12 -7.58 6.81
C THR A 53 3.66 -7.92 7.05
N LEU A 54 3.36 -9.17 7.41
CA LEU A 54 1.99 -9.62 7.68
C LEU A 54 1.38 -8.92 8.90
N GLN A 55 2.17 -8.69 9.95
CA GLN A 55 1.74 -7.97 11.13
C GLN A 55 1.36 -6.51 10.80
N ASP A 56 2.23 -5.79 10.09
CA ASP A 56 1.97 -4.41 9.68
C ASP A 56 0.77 -4.31 8.74
N PHE A 57 0.69 -5.20 7.73
CA PHE A 57 -0.46 -5.25 6.83
C PHE A 57 -1.78 -5.49 7.56
N SER A 58 -1.81 -6.46 8.46
CA SER A 58 -3.00 -6.80 9.24
C SER A 58 -3.46 -5.60 10.09
N GLN A 59 -2.53 -4.89 10.73
CA GLN A 59 -2.81 -3.68 11.48
C GLN A 59 -3.40 -2.58 10.57
N LEU A 60 -2.78 -2.32 9.43
CA LEU A 60 -3.23 -1.32 8.47
C LEU A 60 -4.63 -1.62 7.94
N ILE A 61 -4.89 -2.87 7.55
CA ILE A 61 -6.20 -3.32 7.06
C ILE A 61 -7.26 -3.17 8.16
N SER A 62 -6.94 -3.55 9.40
CA SER A 62 -7.84 -3.42 10.54
C SER A 62 -8.25 -1.97 10.79
N GLU A 63 -7.29 -1.04 10.80
CA GLU A 63 -7.57 0.38 10.98
C GLU A 63 -8.40 0.95 9.82
N VAL A 64 -8.10 0.60 8.57
CA VAL A 64 -8.90 1.04 7.42
C VAL A 64 -10.33 0.51 7.51
N LYS A 65 -10.52 -0.77 7.85
CA LYS A 65 -11.84 -1.39 8.03
C LYS A 65 -12.64 -0.71 9.14
N LYS A 66 -11.99 -0.43 10.28
CA LYS A 66 -12.59 0.25 11.44
C LYS A 66 -13.18 1.62 11.08
N PHE A 67 -12.54 2.36 10.17
CA PHE A 67 -13.00 3.68 9.72
C PHE A 67 -13.74 3.67 8.38
N GLY A 68 -14.05 2.50 7.82
CA GLY A 68 -14.85 2.38 6.59
C GLY A 68 -14.14 2.83 5.30
N GLY A 69 -12.81 2.90 5.31
CA GLY A 69 -12.02 3.32 4.15
C GLY A 69 -11.76 2.19 3.15
N HIS A 70 -10.89 2.46 2.17
CA HIS A 70 -10.48 1.48 1.18
C HIS A 70 -9.00 1.10 1.32
N THR A 71 -8.72 -0.20 1.26
CA THR A 71 -7.37 -0.74 1.20
C THR A 71 -7.00 -1.00 -0.26
N HIS A 72 -6.00 -0.30 -0.77
CA HIS A 72 -5.38 -0.60 -2.07
C HIS A 72 -3.88 -0.78 -1.90
N VAL A 73 -3.32 -1.79 -2.55
CA VAL A 73 -1.91 -2.17 -2.46
C VAL A 73 -1.31 -2.30 -3.85
N ILE A 74 -0.01 -2.10 -3.96
CA ILE A 74 0.75 -2.44 -5.16
C ILE A 74 1.56 -3.71 -4.89
N TRP A 75 1.50 -4.64 -5.83
CA TRP A 75 2.23 -5.90 -5.75
C TRP A 75 2.91 -6.14 -7.09
N HIS A 76 4.23 -6.33 -7.11
CA HIS A 76 4.99 -6.52 -8.33
C HIS A 76 5.01 -8.00 -8.70
N ASN A 77 4.91 -8.30 -10.00
CA ASN A 77 4.98 -9.70 -10.46
C ASN A 77 6.31 -10.39 -10.09
N SER A 78 7.41 -9.62 -10.00
CA SER A 78 8.70 -10.14 -9.55
C SER A 78 8.65 -10.72 -8.14
N SER A 79 7.73 -10.27 -7.28
CA SER A 79 7.61 -10.81 -5.93
C SER A 79 7.18 -12.27 -5.86
N PHE A 80 6.65 -12.82 -6.97
CA PHE A 80 6.24 -14.22 -7.08
C PHE A 80 7.36 -15.13 -7.61
N ASP A 81 8.54 -14.58 -7.93
CA ASP A 81 9.68 -15.42 -8.33
C ASP A 81 10.33 -16.15 -7.15
N PHE A 82 10.12 -15.64 -5.93
CA PHE A 82 10.68 -16.14 -4.68
C PHE A 82 12.21 -16.38 -4.75
N GLN A 83 12.89 -15.56 -5.53
CA GLN A 83 14.31 -15.65 -5.80
C GLN A 83 15.02 -14.32 -5.49
N GLY A 84 16.33 -14.38 -5.33
CA GLY A 84 17.15 -13.21 -5.03
C GLY A 84 16.70 -12.52 -3.75
N GLU A 85 16.23 -11.28 -3.88
CA GLU A 85 15.74 -10.50 -2.72
C GLU A 85 14.40 -11.00 -2.17
N TRP A 86 13.62 -11.78 -2.92
CA TRP A 86 12.29 -12.27 -2.51
C TRP A 86 12.30 -13.61 -1.77
N ILE A 87 13.47 -14.17 -1.49
CA ILE A 87 13.61 -15.41 -0.70
C ILE A 87 13.05 -15.18 0.71
N GLY A 88 12.17 -16.09 1.18
CA GLY A 88 11.52 -15.97 2.48
C GLY A 88 10.25 -15.12 2.48
N TYR A 89 9.81 -14.66 1.30
CA TYR A 89 8.58 -13.86 1.11
C TYR A 89 7.42 -14.67 0.53
N GLU A 90 7.55 -15.99 0.48
CA GLU A 90 6.58 -16.91 -0.09
C GLU A 90 5.25 -16.86 0.68
N GLY A 91 4.14 -16.85 -0.06
CA GLY A 91 2.79 -16.87 0.51
C GLY A 91 2.36 -15.59 1.24
N VAL A 92 3.20 -14.53 1.29
CA VAL A 92 2.79 -13.24 1.88
C VAL A 92 1.54 -12.70 1.18
N PHE A 93 1.50 -12.77 -0.15
CA PHE A 93 0.36 -12.29 -0.93
C PHE A 93 -0.92 -13.08 -0.64
N ASP A 94 -0.82 -14.40 -0.48
CA ASP A 94 -1.98 -15.25 -0.20
C ASP A 94 -2.54 -15.00 1.20
N GLU A 95 -1.68 -14.67 2.17
CA GLU A 95 -2.09 -14.41 3.55
C GLU A 95 -2.72 -13.01 3.77
N ILE A 96 -2.53 -12.07 2.83
CA ILE A 96 -3.12 -10.73 2.91
C ILE A 96 -4.50 -10.61 2.24
N ILE A 97 -4.93 -11.61 1.45
CA ILE A 97 -6.22 -11.64 0.74
C ILE A 97 -7.28 -12.36 1.59
#